data_AF-A0A7C5TY08-F1
#
_entry.id   AF-A0A7C5TY08-F1
#
_cell.length_a   1.000
_cell.length_b   1.000
_cell.length_c   1.000
_cell.angle_alpha   90.00
_cell.angle_beta   90.00
_cell.angle_gamma   90.00
#
_symmetry.space_group_name_H-M   'P 1'
#
loop_
_entity.id
_entity.type
_entity.pdbx_description
1 polymer ?
#
loop_
_entity_poly.entity_id
_entity_poly.type
_entity_poly.pdbx_seq_one_letter_code
_entity_poly.pdbx_strand_id
1 'polypeptide(L)' 'MRTRRALEKLRLLIDYSSNKVDQKILNRAKDYYKDAIYFISKRRYYDAIAAIDYAYGLLEGALLQQNIDTSNFY' A
#
# COMPACT_ATOMS: atom_id res chain seq x y z
N MET A 1 6.74 4.87 15.65
CA MET A 1 7.69 3.81 15.20
C MET A 1 7.03 2.74 14.31
N ARG A 2 5.75 2.37 14.51
CA ARG A 2 5.04 1.36 13.66
C ARG A 2 4.62 1.86 12.27
N THR A 3 4.11 3.09 12.15
CA THR A 3 3.60 3.64 10.87
C THR A 3 4.68 3.77 9.78
N ARG A 4 5.92 4.11 10.15
CA ARG A 4 7.04 4.21 9.18
C ARG A 4 7.38 2.86 8.55
N ARG A 5 7.43 1.80 9.36
CA ARG A 5 7.68 0.44 8.86
C ARG A 5 6.57 -0.03 7.93
N ALA A 6 5.30 0.24 8.29
CA ALA A 6 4.16 -0.09 7.44
C ALA A 6 4.18 0.68 6.10
N LEU A 7 4.57 1.95 6.13
CA LEU A 7 4.73 2.76 4.91
C LEU A 7 5.84 2.24 4.00
N GLU A 8 6.99 1.85 4.56
CA GLU A 8 8.09 1.26 3.79
C GLU A 8 7.69 -0.07 3.14
N LYS A 9 7.02 -0.92 3.92
CA LYS A 9 6.40 -2.16 3.47
C LYS A 9 5.45 -1.93 2.28
N LEU A 10 4.56 -0.94 2.37
CA LEU A 10 3.66 -0.56 1.28
C LEU A 10 4.42 -0.08 0.04
N ARG A 11 5.50 0.69 0.20
CA ARG A 11 6.34 1.11 -0.93
C ARG A 11 6.90 -0.09 -1.69
N LEU A 12 7.44 -1.07 -0.96
CA LEU A 12 7.98 -2.29 -1.57
C LEU A 12 6.89 -3.09 -2.30
N LEU A 13 5.68 -3.17 -1.73
CA LEU A 13 4.56 -3.83 -2.38
C LEU A 13 4.12 -3.10 -3.67
N ILE A 14 4.08 -1.76 -3.67
CA ILE A 14 3.80 -0.96 -4.87
C ILE A 14 4.82 -1.25 -5.97
N ASP A 15 6.10 -1.27 -5.64
CA ASP A 15 7.17 -1.56 -6.61
C ASP A 15 7.03 -2.99 -7.16
N TYR A 16 6.77 -3.96 -6.29
CA TYR A 16 6.53 -5.35 -6.67
C TYR A 16 5.31 -5.52 -7.60
N SER A 17 4.23 -4.80 -7.33
CA SER A 17 2.97 -4.87 -8.07
C SER A 17 2.99 -4.15 -9.42
N SER A 18 4.01 -3.32 -9.69
CA SER A 18 4.04 -2.38 -10.82
C SER A 18 3.69 -2.95 -12.20
N ASN A 19 4.08 -4.20 -12.47
CA ASN A 19 3.82 -4.91 -13.74
C ASN A 19 2.92 -6.15 -13.56
N LYS A 20 2.28 -6.29 -12.39
CA LYS A 20 1.52 -7.50 -12.00
C LYS A 20 0.03 -7.24 -11.84
N VAL A 21 -0.37 -5.99 -11.63
CA VAL A 21 -1.76 -5.61 -11.38
C VAL A 21 -2.23 -4.56 -12.39
N ASP A 22 -3.54 -4.40 -12.52
CA ASP A 22 -4.13 -3.36 -13.35
C ASP A 22 -3.62 -1.96 -12.96
N GLN A 23 -3.33 -1.13 -13.97
CA GLN A 23 -2.73 0.19 -13.78
C GLN A 23 -3.63 1.11 -12.94
N LYS A 24 -4.95 0.98 -13.00
CA LYS A 24 -5.87 1.78 -12.18
C LYS A 24 -5.75 1.40 -10.71
N ILE A 25 -5.62 0.11 -10.40
CA ILE A 25 -5.40 -0.37 -9.02
C ILE A 25 -4.05 0.13 -8.49
N LEU A 26 -2.99 0.00 -9.30
CA LEU A 26 -1.65 0.50 -8.93
C LEU A 26 -1.66 2.01 -8.67
N ASN A 27 -2.31 2.79 -9.54
CA ASN A 27 -2.43 4.24 -9.37
C ASN A 27 -3.22 4.59 -8.11
N ARG A 28 -4.32 3.89 -7.83
CA ARG A 28 -5.11 4.10 -6.62
C ARG A 28 -4.29 3.81 -5.36
N ALA A 29 -3.53 2.71 -5.32
CA ALA A 29 -2.65 2.40 -4.21
C ALA A 29 -1.55 3.46 -4.00
N LYS A 30 -0.99 4.00 -5.10
CA LYS A 30 -0.03 5.12 -5.06
C LYS A 30 -0.65 6.40 -4.50
N ASP A 31 -1.92 6.68 -4.77
CA ASP A 31 -2.60 7.84 -4.20
C ASP A 31 -2.78 7.69 -2.69
N TYR A 32 -3.22 6.52 -2.21
CA TYR A 32 -3.29 6.26 -0.76
C TYR A 32 -1.92 6.25 -0.07
N TYR A 33 -0.85 5.85 -0.77
CA TYR A 33 0.52 6.01 -0.27
C TYR A 33 0.90 7.48 -0.06
N LYS A 34 0.53 8.37 -1.00
CA LYS A 34 0.72 9.82 -0.85
C LYS A 34 -0.12 10.38 0.30
N ASP A 35 -1.38 9.94 0.43
CA ASP A 35 -2.27 10.32 1.53
C ASP A 35 -1.67 9.92 2.88
N ALA A 36 -1.12 8.70 2.99
CA ALA A 36 -0.45 8.24 4.20
C ALA A 36 0.73 9.14 4.58
N ILE A 37 1.59 9.52 3.62
CA ILE A 37 2.69 10.45 3.84
C ILE A 37 2.16 11.81 4.31
N TYR A 38 1.12 12.32 3.66
CA TYR A 38 0.49 13.58 4.02
C TYR A 38 -0.05 13.53 5.46
N PHE A 39 -0.80 12.49 5.83
CA PHE A 39 -1.35 12.34 7.17
C PHE A 39 -0.25 12.21 8.24
N ILE A 40 0.83 11.48 7.97
CA ILE A 40 2.00 11.43 8.87
C ILE A 40 2.58 12.83 9.07
N SER A 41 2.74 13.62 8.01
CA SER A 41 3.25 15.00 8.10
C SER A 41 2.37 15.91 8.97
N LYS A 42 1.07 15.62 9.04
CA LYS A 42 0.08 16.34 9.85
C LYS A 42 -0.13 15.73 11.24
N ARG A 43 0.68 14.74 11.65
CA ARG A 43 0.53 13.96 12.90
C ARG A 43 -0.83 13.26 13.03
N ARG A 44 -1.50 13.02 11.90
CA ARG A 44 -2.78 12.30 11.78
C ARG A 44 -2.54 10.80 11.61
N TYR A 45 -2.07 10.15 12.66
CA TYR A 45 -1.55 8.78 12.55
C TYR A 45 -2.62 7.70 12.29
N TYR A 46 -3.85 7.89 12.78
CA TYR A 46 -4.95 6.97 12.51
C TYR A 46 -5.34 6.99 11.02
N ASP A 47 -5.47 8.20 10.44
CA ASP A 47 -5.73 8.35 9.01
C ASP A 47 -4.60 7.77 8.17
N ALA A 48 -3.35 7.94 8.60
CA ALA A 48 -2.19 7.37 7.91
C ALA A 48 -2.24 5.84 7.89
N ILE A 49 -2.57 5.20 9.01
CA ILE A 49 -2.69 3.74 9.09
C ILE A 49 -3.84 3.25 8.20
N ALA A 50 -5.00 3.91 8.25
CA ALA A 50 -6.13 3.55 7.41
C ALA A 50 -5.81 3.64 5.91
N ALA A 51 -5.09 4.70 5.50
CA ALA A 51 -4.63 4.84 4.11
C ALA A 51 -3.64 3.75 3.71
N ILE A 52 -2.71 3.38 4.60
CA ILE A 52 -1.75 2.29 4.35
C ILE A 52 -2.48 0.95 4.19
N ASP A 53 -3.36 0.62 5.13
CA ASP A 53 -4.09 -0.66 5.13
C ASP A 53 -4.99 -0.79 3.91
N TYR A 54 -5.65 0.29 3.50
CA TYR A 54 -6.47 0.30 2.29
C TYR A 54 -5.64 0.08 1.02
N ALA A 55 -4.49 0.75 0.89
CA ALA A 55 -3.58 0.54 -0.23
C ALA A 55 -3.04 -0.90 -0.27
N TYR A 56 -2.75 -1.47 0.90
CA TYR A 56 -2.33 -2.86 1.06
C TYR A 56 -3.39 -3.83 0.56
N GLY A 57 -4.62 -3.71 1.07
CA GLY A 57 -5.72 -4.60 0.68
C GLY A 57 -6.07 -4.52 -0.82
N LEU A 58 -5.97 -3.33 -1.42
CA LEU A 58 -6.12 -3.17 -2.86
C LEU A 58 -5.09 -3.96 -3.67
N LEU A 59 -3.81 -3.84 -3.31
CA LEU A 59 -2.73 -4.51 -4.03
C LEU A 59 -2.74 -6.01 -3.78
N GLU A 60 -2.94 -6.43 -2.54
CA GLU A 60 -3.05 -7.85 -2.21
C GLU A 60 -4.22 -8.50 -2.95
N GLY A 61 -5.42 -7.92 -2.87
CA GLY A 61 -6.59 -8.47 -3.56
C GLY A 61 -6.37 -8.61 -5.05
N ALA A 62 -5.70 -7.63 -5.69
CA ALA A 62 -5.36 -7.69 -7.11
C ALA A 62 -4.30 -8.75 -7.44
N LEU A 63 -3.30 -8.94 -6.59
CA LEU A 63 -2.28 -9.98 -6.75
C LEU A 63 -2.87 -11.39 -6.57
N LEU A 64 -3.76 -11.57 -5.58
CA LEU A 64 -4.46 -12.83 -5.35
C LEU A 64 -5.35 -13.20 -6.54
N GLN A 65 -6.03 -12.24 -7.16
CA GLN A 65 -6.80 -12.48 -8.41
C GLN A 65 -5.93 -12.99 -9.56
N GLN A 66 -4.63 -12.67 -9.56
CA GLN A 66 -3.65 -13.13 -10.54
C GLN A 66 -2.93 -14.43 -10.10
N ASN A 67 -3.34 -15.05 -8.99
CA ASN A 67 -2.67 -16.19 -8.34
C ASN A 67 -1.19 -15.91 -7.97
N ILE A 68 -0.87 -14.68 -7.58
CA ILE A 68 0.48 -14.26 -7.21
C ILE A 68 0.61 -14.31 -5.68
N ASP A 69 1.62 -15.02 -5.19
CA ASP A 69 1.90 -15.15 -3.75
C ASP A 69 2.45 -13.85 -3.15
N THR A 70 1.82 -13.41 -2.06
CA THR A 70 2.14 -12.20 -1.30
C THR A 70 2.63 -12.48 0.12
N SER A 71 2.84 -13.75 0.49
CA SER A 71 3.26 -14.19 1.83
C SER A 71 4.50 -13.48 2.36
N ASN A 72 5.43 -13.11 1.48
CA ASN A 72 6.67 -12.40 1.82
C ASN A 72 6.48 -10.94 2.29
N PHE A 73 5.26 -10.37 2.19
CA PHE A 73 4.98 -8.99 2.62
C PHE A 73 4.37 -8.89 4.03
N TYR A 74 4.03 -10.03 4.64
CA TYR A 74 3.51 -10.16 6.01
C TYR A 74 4.62 -10.31 7.04
#